data_AF-A0A6A3MHF1-F1
#
_entry.id   AF-A0A6A3MHF1-F1
#
_cell.length_a   1.000
_cell.length_b   1.000
_cell.length_c   1.000
_cell.angle_alpha   90.00
_cell.angle_beta   90.00
_cell.angle_gamma   90.00
#
_symmetry.space_group_name_H-M   'P 1'
#
loop_
_entity.id
_entity.type
_entity.pdbx_description
1 polymer ?
#
loop_
_entity_poly.entity_id
_entity_poly.type
_entity_poly.pdbx_seq_one_letter_code
_entity_poly.pdbx_strand_id
1 'polypeptide(L)' 'MVRVYNPAAGKYIIPAPPPRESPSEQHAEDALHAWTRDHCYNLSKQKPKKNANGEVVARLFECDKA' A
#
# COMPACT_ATOMS: atom_id res chain seq x y z
N MET A 1 -11.76 4.93 -16.24
CA MET A 1 -10.53 4.87 -15.42
C MET A 1 -9.91 6.26 -15.41
N VAL A 2 -9.85 6.92 -14.26
CA VAL A 2 -9.19 8.23 -14.13
C VAL A 2 -7.75 7.96 -13.70
N ARG A 3 -6.78 8.24 -14.58
CA ARG A 3 -5.35 8.22 -14.25
C ARG A 3 -4.94 9.64 -13.91
N VAL A 4 -4.58 9.89 -12.65
CA VAL A 4 -3.99 11.18 -12.24
C VAL A 4 -2.48 11.07 -12.43
N TYR A 5 -1.98 11.65 -13.52
CA TYR A 5 -0.55 11.81 -13.76
C TYR A 5 -0.10 13.16 -13.18
N ASN A 6 0.86 13.15 -12.24
CA ASN A 6 1.52 14.37 -11.78
C ASN A 6 2.97 14.41 -12.32
N PRO A 7 3.22 15.12 -13.43
CA PRO A 7 4.55 15.20 -14.05
C PRO A 7 5.61 15.91 -13.21
N ALA A 8 5.23 16.67 -12.18
CA ALA A 8 6.17 17.56 -11.48
C ALA A 8 7.03 16.86 -10.40
N ALA A 9 6.71 15.62 -10.00
CA ALA A 9 7.30 15.01 -8.81
C ALA A 9 8.22 13.80 -9.07
N GLY A 10 8.28 13.25 -10.29
CA GLY A 10 8.96 11.97 -10.56
C GLY A 10 8.44 10.78 -9.72
N LYS A 11 7.42 11.01 -8.88
CA LYS A 11 6.75 10.05 -8.02
C LYS A 11 5.44 9.69 -8.68
N TYR A 12 5.34 8.43 -9.03
CA TYR A 12 4.11 7.81 -9.44
C TYR A 12 3.16 7.74 -8.22
N ILE A 13 2.07 8.51 -8.23
CA ILE A 13 1.08 8.50 -7.15
C ILE A 13 -0.14 7.73 -7.65
N ILE A 14 -0.26 6.49 -7.19
CA ILE A 14 -1.53 5.76 -7.28
C ILE A 14 -2.54 6.36 -6.29
N PRO A 15 -3.85 6.41 -6.62
CA PRO A 15 -4.85 6.75 -5.62
C PRO A 15 -4.79 5.78 -4.45
N ALA A 16 -5.07 6.27 -3.24
CA ALA A 16 -5.13 5.40 -2.08
C ALA A 16 -6.21 4.32 -2.28
N PRO A 17 -5.95 3.07 -1.85
CA PRO A 17 -6.99 2.07 -1.81
C PRO A 17 -8.15 2.52 -0.92
N PRO A 18 -9.40 2.17 -1.26
CA PRO A 18 -10.54 2.53 -0.44
C PRO A 18 -10.39 1.93 0.97
N PRO A 19 -10.74 2.68 2.04
CA PRO A 19 -10.67 2.17 3.39
C PRO A 19 -11.59 0.94 3.52
N ARG A 20 -11.05 -0.15 4.07
CA ARG A 20 -11.77 -1.40 4.27
C ARG A 20 -11.27 -2.08 5.53
N GLU A 21 -12.19 -2.57 6.35
CA GLU A 21 -11.89 -3.49 7.43
C GLU A 21 -11.64 -4.89 6.87
N SER A 22 -10.53 -5.50 7.27
CA SER A 22 -10.18 -6.86 6.85
C SER A 22 -10.22 -7.79 8.06
N PRO A 23 -10.70 -9.03 7.87
CA PRO A 23 -10.84 -10.00 8.98
C PRO A 23 -9.50 -10.46 9.55
N SER A 24 -8.40 -10.24 8.83
CA SER A 24 -7.05 -10.52 9.28
C SER A 24 -6.04 -9.60 8.60
N GLU A 25 -4.85 -9.51 9.17
CA GLU A 25 -3.75 -8.74 8.58
C GLU A 25 -3.35 -9.30 7.20
N GLN A 26 -3.33 -10.64 7.05
CA GLN A 26 -3.04 -11.28 5.76
C GLN A 26 -4.05 -10.87 4.70
N HIS A 27 -5.34 -10.82 5.04
CA HIS A 27 -6.38 -10.41 4.11
C HIS A 27 -6.27 -8.94 3.70
N ALA A 28 -5.85 -8.07 4.62
CA ALA A 28 -5.55 -6.67 4.31
C ALA A 28 -4.37 -6.56 3.34
N GLU A 29 -3.31 -7.33 3.56
CA GLU A 29 -2.14 -7.37 2.69
C GLU A 29 -2.49 -7.87 1.29
N ASP A 30 -3.24 -8.97 1.18
CA ASP A 30 -3.67 -9.52 -0.11
C ASP A 30 -4.54 -8.52 -0.89
N ALA A 31 -5.44 -7.80 -0.20
CA ALA A 31 -6.26 -6.75 -0.80
C ALA A 31 -5.42 -5.57 -1.30
N LEU A 32 -4.40 -5.14 -0.55
CA LEU A 32 -3.45 -4.12 -0.96
C LEU A 32 -2.64 -4.56 -2.19
N HIS A 33 -2.10 -5.78 -2.18
CA HIS A 33 -1.36 -6.36 -3.30
C HIS A 33 -2.21 -6.54 -4.55
N ALA A 34 -3.50 -6.90 -4.40
CA ALA A 34 -4.43 -6.96 -5.52
C ALA A 34 -4.68 -5.57 -6.10
N TRP A 35 -4.98 -4.59 -5.25
CA TRP A 35 -5.21 -3.19 -5.65
C TRP A 35 -4.01 -2.66 -6.45
N THR A 36 -2.78 -2.84 -5.96
CA THR A 36 -1.60 -2.25 -6.60
C THR A 36 -1.24 -2.91 -7.92
N ARG A 37 -1.42 -4.23 -8.01
CA ARG A 37 -1.23 -4.96 -9.28
C ARG A 37 -2.19 -4.48 -10.35
N ASP A 38 -3.44 -4.22 -9.99
CA ASP A 38 -4.45 -3.66 -10.91
C ASP A 38 -4.06 -2.27 -11.46
N HIS A 39 -3.17 -1.57 -10.76
CA HIS A 39 -2.62 -0.28 -11.14
C HIS A 39 -1.19 -0.36 -11.70
N CYS A 40 -0.67 -1.57 -11.95
CA CYS A 40 0.68 -1.84 -12.47
C CYS A 40 1.83 -1.50 -11.49
N TYR A 41 1.62 -1.68 -10.18
CA TYR A 41 2.65 -1.56 -9.14
C TYR A 41 2.75 -2.83 -8.30
N ASN A 42 3.96 -3.15 -7.87
CA ASN A 42 4.24 -4.12 -6.82
C ASN A 42 4.33 -3.43 -5.47
N LEU A 43 3.98 -4.13 -4.40
CA LEU A 43 4.20 -3.66 -3.03
C LEU A 43 5.32 -4.45 -2.38
N SER A 44 6.25 -3.74 -1.75
CA SER A 44 7.24 -4.30 -0.83
C SER A 44 6.89 -3.93 0.60
N LYS A 45 7.10 -4.86 1.53
CA LYS A 45 6.85 -4.63 2.96
C LYS A 45 7.98 -3.78 3.54
N GLN A 46 7.63 -2.68 4.21
CA GLN A 46 8.57 -1.97 5.06
C GLN A 46 8.61 -2.59 6.47
N LYS A 47 9.56 -2.13 7.29
CA LYS A 47 9.60 -2.49 8.71
C LYS A 47 8.28 -2.06 9.39
N PRO A 48 7.61 -2.95 10.13
CA PRO A 48 6.37 -2.60 10.81
C PRO A 48 6.63 -1.53 11.87
N LYS A 49 5.73 -0.55 11.95
CA LYS A 49 5.76 0.45 13.01
C LYS A 49 5.21 -0.17 14.28
N LYS A 50 6.02 -0.12 15.33
CA LYS A 50 5.66 -0.62 16.66
C LYS A 50 5.41 0.54 17.64
N ASN A 51 4.55 0.32 18.62
CA ASN A 51 4.39 1.23 19.76
C ASN A 51 5.50 1.01 20.81
N ALA A 52 5.46 1.78 21.91
CA ALA A 52 6.42 1.66 23.01
C ALA A 52 6.42 0.29 23.70
N ASN A 53 5.31 -0.46 23.61
CA ASN A 53 5.18 -1.81 24.16
C ASN A 53 5.70 -2.90 23.19
N GLY A 54 6.14 -2.52 21.99
CA GLY A 54 6.62 -3.43 20.96
C GLY A 54 5.51 -4.05 20.10
N GLU A 55 4.26 -3.63 20.26
CA GLU A 55 3.12 -4.12 19.48
C GLU A 55 3.06 -3.43 18.12
N VAL A 56 2.73 -4.16 17.07
CA VAL A 56 2.62 -3.62 15.71
C VAL A 56 1.35 -2.77 15.60
N VAL A 57 1.52 -1.48 15.34
CA VAL A 57 0.41 -0.53 15.18
C VAL A 57 0.15 -0.14 13.73
N ALA A 58 1.15 -0.32 12.86
CA ALA A 58 0.97 -0.12 11.43
C ALA A 58 1.97 -0.95 10.62
N ARG A 59 1.54 -1.43 9.46
CA ARG A 59 2.41 -1.98 8.42
C ARG A 59 2.43 -1.01 7.25
N LEU A 60 3.64 -0.54 6.93
CA LEU A 60 3.84 0.37 5.81
C LEU A 60 4.36 -0.42 4.62
N PHE A 61 4.04 0.07 3.43
CA PHE A 61 4.45 -0.54 2.17
C PHE A 61 5.00 0.52 1.25
N GLU A 62 5.90 0.11 0.36
CA GLU A 62 6.39 0.94 -0.74
C GLU A 62 5.97 0.33 -2.07
N CYS A 63 5.60 1.20 -3.01
CA CYS A 63 5.34 0.79 -4.37
C CYS A 63 6.66 0.69 -5.14
N ASP A 64 6.90 -0.46 -5.74
CA ASP A 64 7.95 -0.68 -6.73
C ASP A 64 7.32 -0.98 -8.09
N LYS A 65 8.06 -0.75 -9.17
CA LYS A 65 7.55 -1.04 -10.52
C LYS A 65 7.49 -2.56 -10.73
N ALA A 66 6.38 -3.05 -11.30
CA ALA A 66 6.25 -4.45 -11.69
C ALA A 66 7.05 -4.80 -12.95
#